data_AF-A0A965ZLY9-F1
#
_entry.id   AF-A0A965ZLY9-F1
#
_cell.length_a   1.000
_cell.length_b   1.000
_cell.length_c   1.000
_cell.angle_alpha   90.00
_cell.angle_beta   90.00
_cell.angle_gamma   90.00
#
_symmetry.space_group_name_H-M   'P 1'
#
loop_
_entity.id
_entity.type
_entity.pdbx_description
1 polymer ?
#
loop_
_entity_poly.entity_id
_entity_poly.type
_entity_poly.pdbx_seq_one_letter_code
_entity_poly.pdbx_strand_id
1 'polypeptide(L)'
;MKKLSLFTLSLFLSIHLFAQSASPDSLQKQIDTTSSSALKGKLYTQMAESYMKYSALQDRTLKNQYQENALKYTLLSLHEFSRTDDSVGLRKAFDRLTRVYHDQKKYSQAKWFILQSNTMAREQNDVPNIIQSLITLAGIKMDIHDFDLARRDLREALELSSANCFADQQSAVMLSYARLYNSTNSGKQAAAAMKRYAFMKDSMARDSEARSMAKLRPRKKYYTAGYKPKDKPVTQRVASL
;
A
#
# COMPACT_ATOMS: atom_id res chain seq x y z
N MET A 1 -16.45 -27.19 64.05
CA MET A 1 -17.11 -26.00 63.48
C MET A 1 -16.05 -25.01 63.01
N LYS A 2 -16.22 -24.48 61.79
CA LYS A 2 -15.57 -23.30 61.17
C LYS A 2 -14.08 -23.38 60.79
N LYS A 3 -13.83 -23.73 59.53
CA LYS A 3 -12.86 -23.05 58.64
C LYS A 3 -13.60 -22.78 57.34
N LEU A 4 -13.74 -21.52 56.93
CA LEU A 4 -14.21 -21.17 55.59
C LEU A 4 -13.21 -20.21 54.96
N SER A 5 -12.81 -20.62 53.76
CA SER A 5 -11.65 -20.20 52.99
C SER A 5 -11.81 -18.81 52.38
N LEU A 6 -10.70 -18.07 52.30
CA LEU A 6 -10.55 -16.95 51.37
C LEU A 6 -10.72 -17.48 49.94
N PHE A 7 -11.53 -16.78 49.15
CA PHE A 7 -11.62 -16.93 47.70
C PHE A 7 -10.82 -15.79 47.06
N THR A 8 -9.70 -16.11 46.43
CA THR A 8 -9.07 -15.26 45.41
C THR A 8 -9.18 -16.01 44.09
N LEU A 9 -9.88 -15.44 43.12
CA LEU A 9 -9.79 -15.89 41.73
C LEU A 9 -9.72 -14.68 40.81
N SER A 10 -8.53 -14.51 40.24
CA SER A 10 -8.10 -13.48 39.32
C SER A 10 -9.01 -13.33 38.10
N LEU A 11 -9.32 -12.08 37.76
CA LEU A 11 -10.16 -11.72 36.64
C LEU A 11 -9.33 -10.99 35.55
N PHE A 12 -9.37 -11.55 34.35
CA PHE A 12 -9.00 -11.03 33.02
C PHE A 12 -7.61 -10.42 32.82
N LEU A 13 -6.69 -11.26 32.32
CA LEU A 13 -5.56 -10.80 31.52
C LEU A 13 -6.06 -10.42 30.12
N SER A 14 -6.16 -9.12 29.86
CA SER A 14 -6.44 -8.53 28.55
C SER A 14 -5.36 -8.92 27.55
N ILE A 15 -5.77 -9.61 26.49
CA ILE A 15 -4.91 -9.93 25.34
C ILE A 15 -4.65 -8.63 24.58
N HIS A 16 -3.50 -8.01 24.82
CA HIS A 16 -2.93 -7.07 23.87
C HIS A 16 -2.26 -7.89 22.76
N LEU A 17 -2.95 -8.11 21.64
CA LEU A 17 -2.31 -8.46 20.37
C LEU A 17 -1.48 -7.25 19.93
N PHE A 18 -0.28 -7.13 20.47
CA PHE A 18 0.78 -6.43 19.78
C PHE A 18 1.11 -7.24 18.53
N ALA A 19 1.10 -6.58 17.37
CA ALA A 19 1.63 -7.10 16.13
C ALA A 19 3.15 -7.29 16.26
N GLN A 20 3.54 -8.29 17.05
CA GLN A 20 4.91 -8.78 17.08
C GLN A 20 5.05 -9.62 15.82
N SER A 21 5.90 -9.18 14.89
CA SER A 21 6.14 -9.93 13.65
C SER A 21 6.56 -11.35 14.04
N ALA A 22 5.74 -12.35 13.71
CA ALA A 22 6.02 -13.73 14.04
C ALA A 22 7.42 -14.11 13.52
N SER A 23 8.21 -14.78 14.37
CA SER A 23 9.53 -15.25 13.96
C SER A 23 9.41 -16.26 12.82
N PRO A 24 10.44 -16.42 11.97
CA PRO A 24 10.45 -17.44 10.93
C PRO A 24 10.12 -18.84 11.47
N ASP A 25 10.64 -19.22 12.63
CA ASP A 25 10.36 -20.53 13.24
C ASP A 25 8.88 -20.70 13.62
N SER A 26 8.27 -19.67 14.20
CA SER A 26 6.84 -19.66 14.54
C SER A 26 5.96 -19.78 13.28
N LEU A 27 6.33 -19.07 12.22
CA LEU A 27 5.65 -19.14 10.94
C LEU A 27 5.79 -20.52 10.30
N GLN A 28 6.97 -21.14 10.39
CA GLN A 28 7.20 -22.47 9.83
C GLN A 28 6.30 -23.52 10.50
N LYS A 29 6.19 -23.50 11.83
CA LYS A 29 5.29 -24.40 12.57
C LYS A 29 3.82 -24.24 12.15
N GLN A 30 3.40 -23.00 11.89
CA GLN A 30 2.04 -22.73 11.40
C GLN A 30 1.84 -23.27 9.97
N ILE A 31 2.83 -23.13 9.10
CA ILE A 31 2.80 -23.66 7.73
C ILE A 31 2.65 -25.20 7.76
N ASP A 32 3.43 -25.88 8.60
CA ASP A 32 3.47 -27.35 8.66
C ASP A 32 2.14 -27.95 9.13
N THR A 33 1.39 -27.21 9.97
CA THR A 33 0.10 -27.63 10.53
C THR A 33 -1.10 -27.12 9.74
N THR A 34 -0.90 -26.19 8.80
CA THR A 34 -1.98 -25.63 7.98
C THR A 34 -2.29 -26.55 6.80
N SER A 35 -3.56 -26.88 6.58
CA SER A 35 -3.99 -27.64 5.38
C SER A 35 -4.56 -26.75 4.27
N SER A 36 -5.09 -25.57 4.60
CA SER A 36 -5.70 -24.65 3.63
C SER A 36 -4.65 -23.95 2.76
N SER A 37 -4.75 -24.10 1.44
CA SER A 37 -3.90 -23.41 0.46
C SER A 37 -3.94 -21.89 0.59
N ALA A 38 -5.13 -21.32 0.76
CA ALA A 38 -5.27 -19.86 0.90
C ALA A 38 -4.57 -19.33 2.16
N LEU A 39 -4.62 -20.07 3.27
CA LEU A 39 -3.90 -19.71 4.50
C LEU A 39 -2.39 -19.93 4.35
N LYS A 40 -1.95 -21.01 3.69
CA LYS A 40 -0.54 -21.24 3.36
C LYS A 40 0.04 -20.09 2.54
N GLY A 41 -0.66 -19.62 1.50
CA GLY A 41 -0.22 -18.47 0.69
C GLY A 41 0.03 -17.21 1.53
N LYS A 42 -0.85 -16.93 2.49
CA LYS A 42 -0.67 -15.81 3.44
C LYS A 42 0.50 -16.02 4.41
N LEU A 43 0.68 -17.24 4.94
CA LEU A 43 1.80 -17.56 5.83
C LEU A 43 3.15 -17.47 5.11
N TYR A 44 3.25 -18.01 3.89
CA TYR A 44 4.43 -17.86 3.05
C TYR A 44 4.73 -16.40 2.72
N THR A 45 3.69 -15.58 2.53
CA THR A 45 3.85 -14.13 2.35
C THR A 45 4.47 -13.47 3.59
N GLN A 46 3.99 -13.79 4.79
CA GLN A 46 4.58 -13.28 6.03
C GLN A 46 6.03 -13.73 6.20
N MET A 47 6.33 -14.98 5.84
CA MET A 47 7.69 -15.50 5.85
C MET A 47 8.59 -14.72 4.90
N ALA A 48 8.17 -14.50 3.65
CA ALA A 48 8.91 -13.72 2.68
C ALA A 48 9.18 -12.30 3.18
N GLU A 49 8.17 -11.64 3.74
CA GLU A 49 8.30 -10.28 4.30
C GLU A 49 9.29 -10.20 5.47
N SER A 50 9.38 -11.24 6.29
CA SER A 50 10.38 -11.32 7.36
C SER A 50 11.81 -11.29 6.81
N TYR A 51 12.05 -11.98 5.68
CA TYR A 51 13.35 -12.02 5.00
C TYR A 51 13.62 -10.79 4.13
N MET A 52 12.60 -10.09 3.63
CA MET A 52 12.76 -8.86 2.83
C MET A 52 13.35 -7.66 3.61
N LYS A 53 13.62 -7.81 4.90
CA LYS A 53 14.36 -6.84 5.73
C LYS A 53 15.87 -6.84 5.44
N TYR A 54 16.33 -7.59 4.44
CA TYR A 54 17.74 -7.72 4.07
C TYR A 54 18.45 -6.41 3.68
N SER A 55 17.71 -5.34 3.37
CA SER A 55 18.31 -4.05 3.01
C SER A 55 19.08 -3.41 4.17
N ALA A 56 18.75 -3.75 5.42
CA ALA A 56 19.44 -3.27 6.61
C ALA A 56 20.69 -4.10 6.97
N LEU A 57 20.93 -5.22 6.28
CA LEU A 57 22.04 -6.13 6.58
C LEU A 57 23.33 -5.65 5.91
N GLN A 58 24.40 -5.58 6.71
CA GLN A 58 25.74 -5.22 6.23
C GLN A 58 26.51 -6.44 5.73
N ASP A 59 26.35 -7.59 6.38
CA ASP A 59 26.97 -8.85 5.95
C ASP A 59 26.39 -9.31 4.61
N ARG A 60 27.26 -9.41 3.60
CA ARG A 60 26.87 -9.76 2.22
C ARG A 60 26.36 -11.19 2.11
N THR A 61 26.97 -12.14 2.83
CA THR A 61 26.57 -13.55 2.80
C THR A 61 25.19 -13.71 3.41
N LEU A 62 24.97 -13.10 4.57
CA LEU A 62 23.67 -13.12 5.25
C LEU A 62 22.60 -12.39 4.42
N LYS A 63 22.94 -11.25 3.81
CA LYS A 63 22.05 -10.53 2.89
C LYS A 63 21.62 -11.41 1.72
N ASN A 64 22.57 -12.11 1.08
CA ASN A 64 22.25 -13.03 -0.01
C ASN A 64 21.34 -14.17 0.46
N GLN A 65 21.64 -14.78 1.61
CA GLN A 65 20.79 -15.83 2.19
C GLN A 65 19.35 -15.34 2.45
N TYR A 66 19.19 -14.13 2.99
CA TYR A 66 17.87 -13.54 3.19
C TYR A 66 17.15 -13.27 1.87
N GLN A 67 17.85 -12.79 0.85
CA GLN A 67 17.26 -12.60 -0.48
C GLN A 67 16.79 -13.93 -1.08
N GLU A 68 17.59 -15.00 -0.99
CA GLU A 68 17.20 -16.33 -1.49
C GLU A 68 16.00 -16.89 -0.72
N ASN A 69 15.93 -16.71 0.59
CA ASN A 69 14.74 -17.09 1.37
C ASN A 69 13.52 -16.24 1.02
N ALA A 70 13.68 -14.93 0.81
CA ALA A 70 12.59 -14.07 0.36
C ALA A 70 12.03 -14.53 -1.00
N LEU A 71 12.90 -14.90 -1.94
CA LEU A 71 12.50 -15.48 -3.22
C LEU A 71 11.76 -16.81 -3.02
N LYS A 72 12.35 -17.75 -2.27
CA LYS A 72 11.76 -19.07 -2.00
C LYS A 72 10.33 -18.94 -1.48
N TYR A 73 10.12 -18.16 -0.42
CA TYR A 73 8.80 -18.05 0.20
C TYR A 73 7.83 -17.21 -0.64
N THR A 74 8.31 -16.26 -1.44
CA THR A 74 7.45 -15.54 -2.39
C THR A 74 6.99 -16.45 -3.53
N LEU A 75 7.85 -17.36 -4.02
CA LEU A 75 7.45 -18.34 -5.04
C LEU A 75 6.46 -19.36 -4.50
N LEU A 76 6.63 -19.80 -3.25
CA LEU A 76 5.67 -20.68 -2.58
C LEU A 76 4.32 -19.97 -2.37
N SER A 77 4.29 -18.70 -1.97
CA SER A 77 3.03 -17.96 -1.86
C SER A 77 2.35 -17.75 -3.20
N LEU A 78 3.14 -17.43 -4.25
CA LEU A 78 2.64 -17.31 -5.62
C LEU A 78 1.97 -18.61 -6.09
N HIS A 79 2.58 -19.77 -5.83
CA HIS A 79 2.00 -21.06 -6.16
C HIS A 79 0.64 -21.27 -5.49
N GLU A 80 0.54 -21.00 -4.18
CA GLU A 80 -0.73 -21.14 -3.46
C GLU A 80 -1.80 -20.15 -3.96
N PHE A 81 -1.43 -18.90 -4.22
CA PHE A 81 -2.36 -17.91 -4.76
C PHE A 81 -2.83 -18.25 -6.18
N SER A 82 -1.96 -18.83 -7.00
CA SER A 82 -2.34 -19.36 -8.32
C SER A 82 -3.33 -20.51 -8.20
N ARG A 83 -3.15 -21.39 -7.21
CA ARG A 83 -4.03 -22.54 -6.99
C ARG A 83 -5.42 -22.12 -6.50
N THR A 84 -5.52 -20.99 -5.82
CA THR A 84 -6.77 -20.48 -5.25
C THR A 84 -7.38 -19.31 -6.02
N ASP A 85 -6.88 -19.02 -7.23
CA ASP A 85 -7.31 -17.89 -8.06
C ASP A 85 -7.29 -16.53 -7.32
N ASP A 86 -6.38 -16.36 -6.35
CA ASP A 86 -6.23 -15.10 -5.60
C ASP A 86 -5.39 -14.11 -6.42
N SER A 87 -6.07 -13.35 -7.27
CA SER A 87 -5.44 -12.40 -8.19
C SER A 87 -4.70 -11.26 -7.46
N VAL A 88 -5.18 -10.86 -6.27
CA VAL A 88 -4.53 -9.82 -5.46
C VAL A 88 -3.26 -10.38 -4.82
N GLY A 89 -3.31 -11.61 -4.30
CA GLY A 89 -2.16 -12.34 -3.77
C GLY A 89 -1.09 -12.54 -4.83
N LEU A 90 -1.46 -13.00 -6.02
CA LEU A 90 -0.59 -13.18 -7.19
C LEU A 90 0.13 -11.88 -7.57
N ARG A 91 -0.62 -10.80 -7.79
CA ARG A 91 -0.05 -9.49 -8.16
C ARG A 91 0.98 -9.01 -7.14
N LYS A 92 0.65 -9.11 -5.83
CA LYS A 92 1.58 -8.73 -4.77
C LYS A 92 2.80 -9.66 -4.69
N ALA A 93 2.68 -10.93 -5.04
CA ALA A 93 3.83 -11.84 -5.12
C ALA A 93 4.78 -11.40 -6.26
N PHE A 94 4.24 -11.03 -7.43
CA PHE A 94 5.04 -10.47 -8.52
C PHE A 94 5.78 -9.18 -8.13
N ASP A 95 5.14 -8.27 -7.39
CA ASP A 95 5.81 -7.06 -6.88
C ASP A 95 6.99 -7.40 -5.95
N ARG A 96 6.82 -8.40 -5.07
CA ARG A 96 7.89 -8.83 -4.17
C ARG A 96 9.05 -9.47 -4.94
N LEU A 97 8.76 -10.35 -5.90
CA LEU A 97 9.78 -10.93 -6.78
C LEU A 97 10.54 -9.84 -7.54
N THR A 98 9.82 -8.86 -8.09
CA THR A 98 10.42 -7.70 -8.75
C THR A 98 11.43 -7.01 -7.84
N ARG A 99 11.03 -6.69 -6.60
CA ARG A 99 11.90 -6.01 -5.63
C ARG A 99 13.15 -6.83 -5.33
N VAL A 100 13.01 -8.13 -5.02
CA VAL A 100 14.17 -8.95 -4.66
C VAL A 100 15.12 -9.14 -5.85
N TYR A 101 14.58 -9.41 -7.05
CA TYR A 101 15.42 -9.53 -8.24
C TYR A 101 16.09 -8.22 -8.65
N HIS A 102 15.40 -7.09 -8.50
CA HIS A 102 15.98 -5.78 -8.74
C HIS A 102 17.14 -5.49 -7.79
N ASP A 103 16.97 -5.79 -6.49
CA ASP A 103 18.02 -5.62 -5.48
C ASP A 103 19.21 -6.57 -5.69
N GLN A 104 18.97 -7.73 -6.32
CA GLN A 104 20.01 -8.65 -6.80
C GLN A 104 20.65 -8.24 -8.14
N LYS A 105 20.23 -7.11 -8.74
CA LYS A 105 20.62 -6.65 -10.09
C LYS A 105 20.28 -7.65 -11.20
N LYS A 106 19.33 -8.55 -10.96
CA LYS A 106 18.78 -9.50 -11.93
C LYS A 106 17.64 -8.82 -12.71
N TYR A 107 18.01 -7.82 -13.51
CA TYR A 107 17.05 -6.88 -14.12
C TYR A 107 16.09 -7.54 -15.12
N SER A 108 16.51 -8.57 -15.85
CA SER A 108 15.64 -9.30 -16.78
C SER A 108 14.48 -9.98 -16.04
N GLN A 109 14.78 -10.64 -14.92
CA GLN A 109 13.78 -11.27 -14.06
C GLN A 109 12.87 -10.21 -13.43
N ALA A 110 13.45 -9.15 -12.85
CA ALA A 110 12.67 -8.06 -12.26
C ALA A 110 11.69 -7.43 -13.28
N LYS A 111 12.16 -7.19 -14.51
CA LYS A 111 11.35 -6.68 -15.62
C LYS A 111 10.21 -7.64 -15.97
N TRP A 112 10.49 -8.94 -16.04
CA TRP A 112 9.47 -9.94 -16.34
C TRP A 112 8.35 -9.92 -15.30
N PHE A 113 8.69 -9.95 -14.00
CA PHE A 113 7.70 -9.99 -12.92
C PHE A 113 6.89 -8.69 -12.81
N ILE A 114 7.50 -7.51 -12.99
CA ILE A 114 6.74 -6.26 -12.90
C ILE A 114 5.76 -6.09 -14.07
N LEU A 115 6.10 -6.65 -15.25
CA LEU A 115 5.18 -6.68 -16.39
C LEU A 115 3.97 -7.59 -16.12
N GLN A 116 4.16 -8.72 -15.43
CA GLN A 116 3.04 -9.56 -14.99
C GLN A 116 2.13 -8.78 -14.03
N SER A 117 2.70 -8.10 -13.02
CA SER A 117 1.95 -7.26 -12.08
C SER A 117 1.17 -6.14 -12.79
N ASN A 118 1.81 -5.45 -13.76
CA ASN A 118 1.15 -4.41 -14.56
C ASN A 118 0.01 -4.96 -15.41
N THR A 119 0.20 -6.12 -16.05
CA THR A 119 -0.83 -6.77 -16.88
C THR A 119 -2.07 -7.08 -16.05
N MET A 120 -1.90 -7.70 -14.88
CA MET A 120 -3.01 -7.99 -13.97
C MET A 120 -3.70 -6.70 -13.48
N ALA A 121 -2.93 -5.66 -13.15
CA ALA A 121 -3.50 -4.38 -12.75
C ALA A 121 -4.36 -3.75 -13.87
N ARG A 122 -3.95 -3.90 -15.13
CA ARG A 122 -4.74 -3.45 -16.30
C ARG A 122 -6.00 -4.26 -16.49
N GLU A 123 -5.93 -5.59 -16.41
CA GLU A 123 -7.10 -6.47 -16.50
C GLU A 123 -8.15 -6.14 -15.43
N GLN A 124 -7.71 -5.69 -14.26
CA GLN A 124 -8.56 -5.33 -13.13
C GLN A 124 -8.97 -3.84 -13.11
N ASN A 125 -8.50 -3.03 -14.07
CA ASN A 125 -8.65 -1.57 -14.07
C ASN A 125 -8.16 -0.91 -12.77
N ASP A 126 -7.14 -1.49 -12.13
CA ASP A 126 -6.51 -0.99 -10.91
C ASP A 126 -5.47 0.09 -11.27
N VAL A 127 -5.97 1.29 -11.57
CA VAL A 127 -5.16 2.44 -11.98
C VAL A 127 -4.02 2.75 -10.99
N PRO A 128 -4.23 2.75 -9.66
CA PRO A 128 -3.13 2.94 -8.72
C PRO A 128 -1.99 1.91 -8.92
N ASN A 129 -2.29 0.62 -9.08
CA ASN A 129 -1.25 -0.38 -9.29
C ASN A 129 -0.63 -0.34 -10.69
N ILE A 130 -1.37 0.12 -11.71
CA ILE A 130 -0.79 0.44 -13.04
C ILE A 130 0.30 1.51 -12.89
N ILE A 131 -0.01 2.63 -12.22
CA ILE A 131 0.94 3.74 -12.03
C ILE A 131 2.16 3.27 -11.24
N GLN A 132 1.95 2.53 -10.14
CA GLN A 132 3.05 2.06 -9.31
C GLN A 132 3.98 1.10 -10.04
N SER A 133 3.43 0.19 -10.85
CA SER A 133 4.23 -0.75 -11.64
C SER A 133 4.98 -0.06 -12.79
N LEU A 134 4.42 0.96 -13.43
CA LEU A 134 5.12 1.81 -14.40
C LEU A 134 6.31 2.57 -13.78
N ILE A 135 6.14 3.12 -12.57
CA ILE A 135 7.23 3.77 -11.83
C ILE A 135 8.37 2.78 -11.57
N THR A 136 8.05 1.56 -11.11
CA THR A 136 9.05 0.51 -10.85
C THR A 136 9.72 0.04 -12.13
N LEU A 137 8.97 -0.16 -13.22
CA LEU A 137 9.49 -0.56 -14.52
C LEU A 137 10.44 0.51 -15.09
N ALA A 138 10.08 1.79 -14.98
CA ALA A 138 10.97 2.89 -15.34
C ALA A 138 12.26 2.88 -14.51
N GLY A 139 12.16 2.57 -13.21
CA GLY A 139 13.30 2.35 -12.33
C GLY A 139 14.28 1.30 -12.87
N ILE A 140 13.76 0.12 -13.18
CA ILE A 140 14.53 -1.00 -13.74
C ILE A 140 15.17 -0.59 -15.08
N LYS A 141 14.42 0.09 -15.95
CA LYS A 141 14.91 0.56 -17.26
C LYS A 141 16.02 1.59 -17.13
N MET A 142 15.93 2.51 -16.16
CA MET A 142 17.02 3.44 -15.86
C MET A 142 18.29 2.73 -15.40
N ASP A 143 18.17 1.68 -14.59
CA ASP A 143 19.32 0.90 -14.10
C ASP A 143 20.04 0.10 -15.19
N ILE A 144 19.35 -0.19 -16.31
CA ILE A 144 19.95 -0.78 -17.51
C ILE A 144 20.20 0.24 -18.64
N HIS A 145 20.19 1.54 -18.31
CA HIS A 145 20.44 2.67 -19.23
C HIS A 145 19.45 2.83 -20.40
N ASP A 146 18.25 2.25 -20.27
CA ASP A 146 17.17 2.35 -21.26
C ASP A 146 16.27 3.56 -20.98
N PHE A 147 16.87 4.75 -21.07
CA PHE A 147 16.25 6.00 -20.62
C PHE A 147 15.02 6.42 -21.43
N ASP A 148 14.97 6.10 -22.72
CA ASP A 148 13.83 6.43 -23.58
C ASP A 148 12.60 5.59 -23.26
N LEU A 149 12.78 4.30 -22.96
CA LEU A 149 11.68 3.46 -22.50
C LEU A 149 11.25 3.85 -21.08
N ALA A 150 12.19 4.19 -20.18
CA ALA A 150 11.84 4.70 -18.86
C ALA A 150 11.01 5.99 -18.93
N ARG A 151 11.39 6.92 -19.82
CA ARG A 151 10.66 8.18 -20.03
C ARG A 151 9.22 7.96 -20.50
N ARG A 152 9.00 6.97 -21.37
CA ARG A 152 7.66 6.59 -21.85
C ARG A 152 6.78 6.08 -20.73
N ASP A 153 7.29 5.16 -19.91
CA ASP A 153 6.55 4.64 -18.76
C ASP A 153 6.19 5.75 -17.75
N LEU A 154 7.13 6.65 -17.46
CA LEU A 154 6.87 7.77 -16.54
C LEU A 154 5.87 8.78 -17.10
N ARG A 155 5.81 8.93 -18.43
CA ARG A 155 4.82 9.81 -19.07
C ARG A 155 3.42 9.24 -18.88
N GLU A 156 3.24 7.95 -19.18
CA GLU A 156 1.95 7.28 -18.97
C GLU A 156 1.55 7.32 -17.48
N ALA A 157 2.49 7.04 -16.56
CA ALA A 157 2.24 7.13 -15.12
C ALA A 157 1.81 8.54 -14.69
N LEU A 158 2.38 9.59 -15.31
CA LEU A 158 2.00 10.98 -15.05
C LEU A 158 0.60 11.29 -15.58
N GLU A 159 0.28 10.86 -16.79
CA GLU A 159 -1.04 11.05 -17.42
C GLU A 159 -2.13 10.39 -16.57
N LEU A 160 -1.95 9.12 -16.20
CA LEU A 160 -2.88 8.36 -15.38
C LEU A 160 -3.06 8.98 -13.98
N SER A 161 -1.95 9.33 -13.30
CA SER A 161 -2.03 9.91 -11.95
C SER A 161 -2.67 11.30 -11.97
N SER A 162 -2.45 12.09 -13.02
CA SER A 162 -3.06 13.41 -13.17
C SER A 162 -4.55 13.33 -13.49
N ALA A 163 -4.93 12.46 -14.42
CA ALA A 163 -6.34 12.27 -14.83
C ALA A 163 -7.23 11.75 -13.68
N ASN A 164 -6.64 11.01 -12.73
CA ASN A 164 -7.36 10.45 -11.58
C ASN A 164 -7.15 11.24 -10.28
N CYS A 165 -6.46 12.39 -10.34
CA CYS A 165 -6.17 13.23 -9.18
C CYS A 165 -5.42 12.49 -8.05
N PHE A 166 -4.55 11.54 -8.39
CA PHE A 166 -3.73 10.78 -7.43
C PHE A 166 -2.45 11.55 -7.07
N ALA A 167 -2.60 12.60 -6.25
CA ALA A 167 -1.52 13.51 -5.86
C ALA A 167 -0.30 12.77 -5.29
N ASP A 168 -0.50 11.77 -4.42
CA ASP A 168 0.56 10.95 -3.85
C ASP A 168 1.39 10.26 -4.93
N GLN A 169 0.73 9.63 -5.90
CA GLN A 169 1.40 8.89 -6.96
C GLN A 169 2.02 9.84 -7.99
N GLN A 170 1.35 10.93 -8.33
CA GLN A 170 1.91 11.98 -9.18
C GLN A 170 3.19 12.57 -8.55
N SER A 171 3.26 12.71 -7.22
CA SER A 171 4.49 13.10 -6.53
C SER A 171 5.59 12.03 -6.71
N ALA A 172 5.26 10.74 -6.58
CA ALA A 172 6.22 9.67 -6.81
C ALA A 172 6.73 9.64 -8.27
N VAL A 173 5.87 9.92 -9.25
CA VAL A 173 6.27 10.08 -10.66
C VAL A 173 7.26 11.24 -10.82
N MET A 174 7.04 12.38 -10.15
CA MET A 174 7.98 13.52 -10.19
C MET A 174 9.35 13.16 -9.59
N LEU A 175 9.38 12.40 -8.50
CA LEU A 175 10.63 11.91 -7.92
C LEU A 175 11.38 10.99 -8.90
N SER A 176 10.67 10.10 -9.60
CA SER A 176 11.28 9.24 -10.62
C SER A 176 11.77 10.01 -11.85
N TYR A 177 11.07 11.06 -12.28
CA TYR A 177 11.56 11.97 -13.32
C TYR A 177 12.84 12.69 -12.89
N ALA A 178 12.94 13.13 -11.64
CA ALA A 178 14.18 13.74 -11.14
C ALA A 178 15.36 12.77 -11.22
N ARG A 179 15.17 11.50 -10.84
CA ARG A 179 16.17 10.44 -11.02
C ARG A 179 16.56 10.28 -12.49
N LEU A 180 15.58 10.17 -13.39
CA LEU A 180 15.83 10.04 -14.84
C LEU A 180 16.70 11.19 -15.36
N TYR A 181 16.32 12.43 -15.04
CA TYR A 181 17.05 13.60 -15.52
C TYR A 181 18.46 13.72 -14.93
N ASN A 182 18.67 13.29 -13.69
CA ASN A 182 20.02 13.19 -13.13
C ASN A 182 20.87 12.15 -13.89
N SER A 183 20.27 11.01 -14.25
CA SER A 183 20.95 9.97 -15.04
C SER A 183 21.28 10.40 -16.48
N THR A 184 20.55 11.37 -17.05
CA THR A 184 20.77 11.90 -18.40
C THR A 184 21.47 13.27 -18.41
N ASN A 185 22.18 13.63 -17.33
CA ASN A 185 22.91 14.91 -17.18
C ASN A 185 22.05 16.17 -17.45
N SER A 186 20.76 16.10 -17.13
CA SER A 186 19.75 17.13 -17.40
C SER A 186 19.39 17.88 -16.12
N GLY A 187 20.40 18.46 -15.45
CA GLY A 187 20.27 18.99 -14.08
C GLY A 187 19.16 20.03 -13.87
N LYS A 188 18.91 20.91 -14.85
CA LYS A 188 17.80 21.89 -14.78
C LYS A 188 16.43 21.20 -14.71
N GLN A 189 16.23 20.14 -15.50
CA GLN A 189 14.98 19.39 -15.51
C GLN A 189 14.82 18.56 -14.23
N ALA A 190 15.92 17.99 -13.72
CA ALA A 190 15.92 17.29 -12.44
C ALA A 190 15.52 18.22 -11.28
N ALA A 191 16.09 19.43 -11.22
CA ALA A 191 15.74 20.44 -10.22
C ALA A 191 14.26 20.87 -10.32
N ALA A 192 13.74 21.06 -11.53
CA ALA A 192 12.34 21.37 -11.74
C ALA A 192 11.40 20.23 -11.28
N ALA A 193 11.75 18.97 -11.57
CA ALA A 193 11.00 17.80 -11.12
C ALA A 193 11.03 17.67 -9.58
N MET A 194 12.19 17.89 -8.95
CA MET A 194 12.31 17.89 -7.49
C MET A 194 11.51 19.01 -6.83
N LYS A 195 11.48 20.21 -7.43
CA LYS A 195 10.66 21.33 -6.93
C LYS A 195 9.17 20.97 -6.97
N ARG A 196 8.71 20.32 -8.04
CA ARG A 196 7.32 19.82 -8.15
C ARG A 196 7.03 18.76 -7.10
N TYR A 197 7.91 17.77 -6.95
CA TYR A 197 7.80 16.74 -5.91
C TYR A 197 7.63 17.37 -4.52
N ALA A 198 8.52 18.30 -4.14
CA ALA A 198 8.48 18.97 -2.84
C ALA A 198 7.17 19.74 -2.64
N PHE A 199 6.78 20.57 -3.61
CA PHE A 199 5.52 21.32 -3.56
C PHE A 199 4.30 20.42 -3.33
N MET A 200 4.24 19.28 -4.01
CA MET A 200 3.14 18.33 -3.86
C MET A 200 3.12 17.71 -2.46
N LYS A 201 4.29 17.30 -1.94
CA LYS A 201 4.40 16.76 -0.58
C LYS A 201 3.96 17.76 0.48
N ASP A 202 4.39 19.02 0.35
CA ASP A 202 4.00 20.09 1.28
C ASP A 202 2.49 20.36 1.22
N SER A 203 1.90 20.37 0.02
CA SER A 203 0.45 20.53 -0.14
C SER A 203 -0.32 19.42 0.55
N MET A 204 0.09 18.16 0.33
CA MET A 204 -0.56 17.00 0.93
C MET A 204 -0.45 16.97 2.46
N ALA A 205 0.70 17.38 3.02
CA ALA A 205 0.89 17.47 4.46
C ALA A 205 -0.10 18.48 5.07
N ARG A 206 -0.20 19.68 4.49
CA ARG A 206 -1.16 20.71 4.93
C ARG A 206 -2.61 20.24 4.81
N ASP A 207 -2.96 19.54 3.73
CA ASP A 207 -4.32 19.00 3.55
C ASP A 207 -4.64 17.92 4.61
N SER A 208 -3.68 17.06 4.93
CA SER A 208 -3.81 16.03 5.97
C SER A 208 -4.01 16.65 7.36
N GLU A 209 -3.20 17.66 7.70
CA GLU A 209 -3.31 18.44 8.94
C GLU A 209 -4.65 19.18 9.03
N ALA A 210 -5.09 19.83 7.95
CA ALA A 210 -6.39 20.50 7.92
C ALA A 210 -7.54 19.52 8.16
N ARG A 211 -7.47 18.32 7.56
CA ARG A 211 -8.47 17.25 7.77
C ARG A 211 -8.43 16.70 9.19
N SER A 212 -7.27 16.52 9.81
CA SER A 212 -7.16 16.06 11.19
C SER A 212 -7.74 17.10 12.15
N MET A 213 -7.41 18.38 11.97
CA MET A 213 -7.94 19.49 12.74
C MET A 213 -9.46 19.64 12.58
N ALA A 214 -9.99 19.44 11.38
CA ALA A 214 -11.44 19.47 11.13
C ALA A 214 -12.18 18.35 11.88
N LYS A 215 -11.59 17.16 12.03
CA LYS A 215 -12.17 16.05 12.82
C LYS A 215 -12.18 16.33 14.33
N LEU A 216 -11.22 17.12 14.83
CA LEU A 216 -11.12 17.51 16.24
C LEU A 216 -12.07 18.65 16.62
N ARG A 217 -12.61 19.39 15.64
CA ARG A 217 -13.53 20.49 15.92
C ARG A 217 -14.86 19.94 16.49
N PRO A 218 -15.32 20.40 17.67
CA PRO A 218 -16.60 19.98 18.19
C PRO A 218 -17.72 20.38 17.23
N ARG A 219 -18.57 19.42 16.85
CA ARG A 219 -19.78 19.69 16.09
C ARG A 219 -20.63 20.69 16.88
N LYS A 220 -20.76 21.93 16.38
CA LYS A 220 -21.74 22.88 16.92
C LYS A 220 -23.12 22.25 16.76
N LYS A 221 -23.74 21.84 17.87
CA LYS A 221 -25.17 21.52 17.91
C LYS A 221 -25.91 22.84 17.67
N TYR A 222 -26.34 23.07 16.44
CA TYR A 222 -27.34 24.09 16.19
C TYR A 222 -28.63 23.59 16.83
N TYR A 223 -28.97 24.12 18.01
CA TYR A 223 -30.33 24.05 18.52
C TYR A 223 -31.19 24.85 17.54
N THR A 224 -31.95 24.17 16.68
CA THR A 224 -33.04 24.80 15.95
C THR A 224 -34.09 25.17 17.00
N ALA A 225 -34.05 26.43 17.47
CA ALA A 225 -35.15 26.99 18.24
C ALA A 225 -36.43 26.84 17.39
N GLY A 226 -37.41 26.13 17.94
CA GLY A 226 -38.62 25.73 17.23
C GLY A 226 -39.33 26.93 16.60
N TYR A 227 -39.37 26.95 15.27
CA TYR A 227 -40.33 27.76 14.54
C TYR A 227 -41.72 27.19 14.84
N LYS A 228 -42.50 27.86 15.70
CA LYS A 228 -43.93 27.60 15.85
C LYS A 228 -44.65 28.31 14.70
N PRO A 229 -45.29 27.59 13.75
CA PRO A 229 -46.14 28.24 12.76
C PRO A 229 -47.32 28.90 13.48
N LYS A 230 -47.64 30.16 13.13
CA LYS A 230 -48.84 30.85 13.62
C LYS A 230 -50.07 30.25 12.92
N ASP A 231 -50.98 29.69 13.70
CA ASP A 231 -52.29 29.23 13.22
C ASP A 231 -53.04 30.38 12.55
N LYS A 232 -53.42 30.20 11.28
CA LYS A 232 -54.34 31.12 10.59
C LYS A 232 -55.78 30.76 10.99
N PRO A 233 -56.63 31.74 11.35
CA PRO A 233 -58.02 31.46 11.70
C PRO A 233 -58.81 30.96 10.49
N VAL A 234 -59.54 29.87 10.70
CA VAL A 234 -60.48 29.26 9.76
C VAL A 234 -61.71 30.16 9.66
N THR A 235 -61.88 30.88 8.56
CA THR A 235 -63.17 31.53 8.24
C THR A 235 -64.14 30.50 7.71
N GLN A 236 -65.23 30.30 8.46
CA GLN A 236 -66.36 29.45 8.10
C GLN A 236 -67.02 29.92 6.80
N ARG A 237 -67.37 28.94 5.96
CA ARG A 237 -68.27 29.09 4.81
C ARG A 237 -69.59 29.71 5.23
N VAL A 238 -70.09 30.64 4.42
CA VAL A 238 -71.53 30.85 4.27
C VAL A 238 -71.90 30.53 2.83
N ALA A 239 -72.79 29.58 2.66
CA ALA A 239 -73.45 29.26 1.41
C ALA A 239 -74.69 30.16 1.24
N SER A 240 -74.97 30.64 0.03
CA SER A 240 -76.30 30.58 -0.60
C SER A 240 -76.38 31.36 -1.92
N LEU A 241 -76.98 30.67 -2.91
CA LEU A 241 -77.58 31.08 -4.18
C LEU A 241 -76.65 31.52 -5.31
#